data_AF-A0A0M0GKC6-F1
#
_entry.id   AF-A0A0M0GKC6-F1
#
_cell.length_a   1.000
_cell.length_b   1.000
_cell.length_c   1.000
_cell.angle_alpha   90.00
_cell.angle_beta   90.00
_cell.angle_gamma   90.00
#
_symmetry.space_group_name_H-M   'P 1'
#
loop_
_entity.id
_entity.type
_entity.pdbx_description
1 polymer ?
#
loop_
_entity_poly.entity_id
_entity_poly.type
_entity_poly.pdbx_seq_one_letter_code
_entity_poly.pdbx_strand_id
1 'polypeptide(L)'
;MELFQLSRKSMADFLLSLKGEGEHSPKQILQQAWAAAHEKKGISTEAFLETKMPAIFEKLLRADLHKIGFSINEIVALGNQIEFTHLSSTAVQNWVKRDVKDLIGSPHLGKKYSVDQAAMLFIVEDLKATLDFDSIRKILALLFNDLDDRTDDLIEPIPFYSAYAAILEKAQQLNSAGKSMHEQTEQYIKKEALKTLESFQDFTDQQKDIVSNILVTASLTVLSAYYKSLTKKYVTATLFLNG
;
A
#
# COMPACT_ATOMS: atom_id res chain seq x y z
N MET A 1 14.83 7.03 -17.20
CA MET A 1 13.43 7.52 -17.21
C MET A 1 12.92 7.37 -15.79
N GLU A 2 12.44 8.44 -15.17
CA GLU A 2 11.67 8.31 -13.92
C GLU A 2 10.43 7.45 -14.24
N LEU A 3 10.33 6.30 -13.59
CA LEU A 3 9.15 5.44 -13.72
C LEU A 3 8.01 6.10 -12.95
N PHE A 4 6.83 6.16 -13.55
CA PHE A 4 5.64 6.63 -12.85
C PHE A 4 5.34 5.69 -11.67
N GLN A 5 5.41 6.22 -10.45
CA GLN A 5 5.03 5.50 -9.24
C GLN A 5 3.90 6.24 -8.53
N LEU A 6 3.10 5.48 -7.79
CA LEU A 6 2.02 5.96 -6.96
C LEU A 6 2.48 5.97 -5.50
N SER A 7 2.06 7.00 -4.77
CA SER A 7 2.05 6.93 -3.31
C SER A 7 1.14 5.77 -2.86
N ARG A 8 1.32 5.30 -1.63
CA ARG A 8 0.44 4.27 -1.05
C ARG A 8 -1.01 4.74 -1.01
N LYS A 9 -1.25 6.04 -0.77
CA LYS A 9 -2.60 6.61 -0.74
C LYS A 9 -3.24 6.56 -2.13
N SER A 10 -2.54 7.02 -3.16
CA SER A 10 -3.04 6.91 -4.54
C SER A 10 -3.26 5.46 -4.97
N MET A 11 -2.41 4.52 -4.53
CA MET A 11 -2.63 3.10 -4.79
C MET A 11 -3.86 2.55 -4.06
N ALA A 12 -4.10 2.93 -2.79
CA ALA A 12 -5.28 2.51 -2.05
C ALA A 12 -6.57 2.99 -2.72
N ASP A 13 -6.61 4.27 -3.12
CA ASP A 13 -7.73 4.84 -3.85
C ASP A 13 -7.92 4.15 -5.20
N PHE A 14 -6.82 3.85 -5.89
CA PHE A 14 -6.87 3.11 -7.15
C PHE A 14 -7.49 1.73 -6.95
N LEU A 15 -7.09 0.97 -5.92
CA LEU A 15 -7.68 -0.33 -5.61
C LEU A 15 -9.18 -0.24 -5.27
N LEU A 16 -9.61 0.76 -4.47
CA LEU A 16 -11.04 1.01 -4.22
C LEU A 16 -11.80 1.25 -5.53
N SER A 17 -11.27 2.12 -6.40
CA SER A 17 -11.90 2.42 -7.68
C SER A 17 -12.02 1.21 -8.61
N LEU A 18 -11.10 0.23 -8.49
CA LEU A 18 -11.18 -1.02 -9.23
C LEU A 18 -12.30 -1.94 -8.72
N LYS A 19 -12.68 -1.85 -7.44
CA LYS A 19 -13.88 -2.53 -6.88
C LYS A 19 -15.19 -1.82 -7.27
N GLY A 20 -15.11 -0.66 -7.94
CA GLY A 20 -16.26 0.20 -8.18
C GLY A 20 -16.66 1.03 -6.96
N GLU A 21 -15.78 1.14 -5.97
CA GLU A 21 -15.94 1.94 -4.76
C GLU A 21 -15.12 3.24 -4.84
N GLY A 22 -15.47 4.23 -4.02
CA GLY A 22 -14.77 5.52 -3.98
C GLY A 22 -15.33 6.58 -4.95
N GLU A 23 -14.77 7.77 -4.87
CA GLU A 23 -15.33 8.97 -5.53
C GLU A 23 -14.85 9.17 -6.97
N HIS A 24 -13.73 8.54 -7.34
CA HIS A 24 -13.03 8.79 -8.60
C HIS A 24 -12.83 7.50 -9.38
N SER A 25 -12.92 7.58 -10.71
CA SER A 25 -12.57 6.46 -11.58
C SER A 25 -11.07 6.12 -11.53
N PRO A 26 -10.67 4.88 -11.87
CA PRO A 26 -9.26 4.50 -11.91
C PRO A 26 -8.40 5.44 -12.77
N LYS A 27 -8.97 5.94 -13.88
CA LYS A 27 -8.29 6.90 -14.76
C LYS A 27 -8.03 8.24 -14.07
N GLN A 28 -9.04 8.78 -13.37
CA GLN A 28 -8.92 10.07 -12.68
C GLN A 28 -7.87 9.99 -11.56
N ILE A 29 -7.81 8.89 -10.82
CA ILE A 29 -6.81 8.69 -9.76
C ILE A 29 -5.39 8.69 -10.33
N LEU A 30 -5.16 7.98 -11.44
CA LEU A 30 -3.84 7.99 -12.10
C LEU A 30 -3.49 9.38 -12.65
N GLN A 31 -4.46 10.12 -13.19
CA GLN A 31 -4.26 11.49 -13.66
C GLN A 31 -3.89 12.45 -12.52
N GLN A 32 -4.60 12.35 -11.38
CA GLN A 32 -4.32 13.15 -10.19
C GLN A 32 -2.93 12.84 -9.61
N ALA A 33 -2.59 11.55 -9.49
CA ALA A 33 -1.28 11.13 -9.01
C ALA A 33 -0.15 11.58 -9.94
N TRP A 34 -0.37 11.51 -11.26
CA TRP A 34 0.57 12.02 -12.24
C TRP A 34 0.78 13.53 -12.10
N ALA A 35 -0.31 14.29 -12.00
CA ALA A 35 -0.28 15.74 -11.83
C ALA A 35 0.48 16.13 -10.56
N ALA A 36 0.18 15.51 -9.41
CA ALA A 36 0.86 15.76 -8.14
C ALA A 36 2.37 15.48 -8.21
N ALA A 37 2.78 14.40 -8.88
CA ALA A 37 4.20 14.08 -9.08
C ALA A 37 4.95 15.08 -9.99
N HIS A 38 4.23 15.77 -10.88
CA HIS A 38 4.79 16.68 -11.89
C HIS A 38 4.43 18.16 -11.68
N GLU A 39 3.71 18.49 -10.60
CA GLU A 39 3.23 19.84 -10.29
C GLU A 39 4.40 20.84 -10.15
N LYS A 40 5.56 20.36 -9.67
CA LYS A 40 6.80 21.16 -9.60
C LYS A 40 7.47 21.43 -10.95
N LYS A 41 7.03 20.79 -12.04
CA LYS A 41 7.60 20.94 -13.40
C LYS A 41 6.70 21.74 -14.36
N GLY A 42 5.51 22.19 -13.93
CA GLY A 42 4.61 23.02 -14.75
C GLY A 42 4.03 22.33 -16.00
N ILE A 43 3.98 20.99 -15.99
CA ILE A 43 3.59 20.18 -17.14
C ILE A 43 2.06 19.98 -17.15
N SER A 44 1.41 20.25 -18.29
CA SER A 44 -0.04 20.12 -18.45
C SER A 44 -0.52 18.66 -18.42
N THR A 45 -1.82 18.48 -18.19
CA THR A 45 -2.50 17.17 -18.22
C THR A 45 -2.39 16.45 -19.57
N GLU A 46 -2.08 17.15 -20.67
CA GLU A 46 -1.85 16.52 -21.98
C GLU A 46 -0.63 15.59 -21.99
N ALA A 47 0.41 15.90 -21.20
CA ALA A 47 1.62 15.07 -21.12
C ALA A 47 1.41 13.71 -20.41
N PHE A 48 0.32 13.54 -19.66
CA PHE A 48 -0.05 12.22 -19.10
C PHE A 48 -0.33 11.20 -20.22
N LEU A 49 -0.91 11.66 -21.34
CA LEU A 49 -1.18 10.80 -22.50
C LEU A 49 0.09 10.47 -23.29
N GLU A 50 1.11 11.34 -23.22
CA GLU A 50 2.38 11.16 -23.92
C GLU A 50 3.41 10.35 -23.11
N THR A 51 3.20 10.25 -21.79
CA THR A 51 4.06 9.43 -20.94
C THR A 51 3.77 7.97 -21.17
N LYS A 52 4.83 7.18 -21.38
CA LYS A 52 4.73 5.71 -21.45
C LYS A 52 4.28 5.14 -20.10
N MET A 53 2.98 5.02 -19.93
CA MET A 53 2.34 4.42 -18.77
C MET A 53 2.84 2.97 -18.57
N PRO A 54 3.06 2.53 -17.33
CA PRO A 54 3.29 1.12 -17.04
C PRO A 54 2.18 0.24 -17.64
N ALA A 55 2.55 -0.84 -18.33
CA ALA A 55 1.62 -1.70 -19.07
C ALA A 55 0.51 -2.29 -18.18
N ILE A 56 0.77 -2.47 -16.88
CA ILE A 56 -0.23 -2.92 -15.91
C ILE A 56 -1.38 -1.91 -15.77
N PHE A 57 -1.09 -0.61 -15.74
CA PHE A 57 -2.13 0.41 -15.67
C PHE A 57 -2.92 0.49 -16.98
N GLU A 58 -2.27 0.43 -18.13
CA GLU A 58 -2.96 0.41 -19.43
C GLU A 58 -3.95 -0.75 -19.52
N LYS A 59 -3.54 -1.93 -19.03
CA LYS A 59 -4.39 -3.10 -18.96
C LYS A 59 -5.60 -2.88 -18.05
N LEU A 60 -5.39 -2.37 -16.84
CA LEU A 60 -6.45 -2.18 -15.85
C LEU A 60 -7.45 -1.09 -16.27
N LEU A 61 -6.99 -0.05 -16.97
CA LEU A 61 -7.88 0.99 -17.52
C LEU A 61 -8.82 0.48 -18.62
N ARG A 62 -8.50 -0.65 -19.25
CA ARG A 62 -9.34 -1.29 -20.29
C ARG A 62 -10.13 -2.49 -19.74
N ALA A 63 -9.94 -2.84 -18.47
CA ALA A 63 -10.55 -4.02 -17.89
C ALA A 63 -12.01 -3.75 -17.51
N ASP A 64 -12.83 -4.82 -17.59
CA ASP A 64 -14.16 -4.83 -16.99
C ASP A 64 -14.01 -4.90 -15.46
N LEU A 65 -14.40 -3.82 -14.78
CA LEU A 65 -14.26 -3.68 -13.32
C LEU A 65 -15.04 -4.77 -12.55
N HIS A 66 -16.15 -5.27 -13.11
CA HIS A 66 -16.94 -6.32 -12.46
C HIS A 66 -16.27 -7.70 -12.46
N LYS A 67 -15.16 -7.88 -13.18
CA LYS A 67 -14.44 -9.17 -13.31
C LYS A 67 -12.95 -9.02 -13.02
N ILE A 68 -12.58 -7.98 -12.27
CA ILE A 68 -11.18 -7.67 -12.05
C ILE A 68 -10.53 -8.65 -11.08
N GLY A 69 -9.45 -9.28 -11.53
CA GLY A 69 -8.67 -10.20 -10.74
C GLY A 69 -7.27 -10.33 -11.31
N PHE A 70 -6.32 -10.63 -10.43
CA PHE A 70 -4.89 -10.55 -10.71
C PHE A 70 -4.23 -11.93 -10.63
N SER A 71 -3.41 -12.25 -11.62
CA SER A 71 -2.35 -13.25 -11.47
C SER A 71 -1.23 -12.71 -10.58
N ILE A 72 -0.38 -13.58 -10.05
CA ILE A 72 0.79 -13.20 -9.23
C ILE A 72 1.67 -12.16 -9.96
N ASN A 73 1.91 -12.36 -11.25
CA ASN A 73 2.73 -11.42 -12.02
C ASN A 73 2.08 -10.05 -12.17
N GLU A 74 0.76 -9.97 -12.22
CA GLU A 74 0.05 -8.68 -12.25
C GLU A 74 0.08 -7.98 -10.89
N ILE A 75 -0.04 -8.74 -9.79
CA ILE A 75 0.12 -8.20 -8.42
C ILE A 75 1.53 -7.62 -8.27
N VAL A 76 2.55 -8.36 -8.72
CA VAL A 76 3.94 -7.89 -8.69
C VAL A 76 4.13 -6.66 -9.56
N ALA A 77 3.59 -6.65 -10.78
CA ALA A 77 3.71 -5.51 -11.69
C ALA A 77 3.04 -4.25 -11.10
N LEU A 78 1.86 -4.41 -10.49
CA LEU A 78 1.11 -3.33 -9.84
C LEU A 78 1.80 -2.84 -8.57
N GLY A 79 2.20 -3.75 -7.68
CA GLY A 79 2.86 -3.39 -6.43
C GLY A 79 4.23 -2.73 -6.63
N ASN A 80 4.93 -3.06 -7.72
CA ASN A 80 6.17 -2.36 -8.11
C ASN A 80 5.93 -0.93 -8.66
N GLN A 81 4.67 -0.52 -8.83
CA GLN A 81 4.32 0.89 -9.06
C GLN A 81 4.11 1.66 -7.74
N ILE A 82 4.22 1.01 -6.57
CA ILE A 82 4.15 1.69 -5.28
C ILE A 82 5.55 2.21 -4.92
N GLU A 83 5.62 3.44 -4.43
CA GLU A 83 6.87 4.03 -3.95
C GLU A 83 7.58 3.13 -2.90
N PHE A 84 8.90 3.02 -3.02
CA PHE A 84 9.77 2.25 -2.13
C PHE A 84 9.45 0.75 -2.01
N THR A 85 8.67 0.20 -2.95
CA THR A 85 8.23 -1.20 -2.95
C THR A 85 8.99 -2.02 -3.99
N HIS A 86 9.40 -3.24 -3.62
CA HIS A 86 10.17 -4.12 -4.51
C HIS A 86 9.71 -5.58 -4.38
N LEU A 87 8.62 -5.91 -5.07
CA LEU A 87 8.09 -7.26 -5.18
C LEU A 87 8.81 -8.07 -6.27
N SER A 88 9.03 -9.36 -5.97
CA SER A 88 9.43 -10.35 -6.97
C SER A 88 8.40 -11.47 -7.07
N SER A 89 8.17 -11.99 -8.28
CA SER A 89 7.22 -13.08 -8.51
C SER A 89 7.55 -14.32 -7.68
N THR A 90 8.82 -14.66 -7.52
CA THR A 90 9.25 -15.80 -6.69
C THR A 90 8.91 -15.58 -5.22
N ALA A 91 9.12 -14.38 -4.68
CA ALA A 91 8.77 -14.08 -3.30
C ALA A 91 7.26 -14.17 -3.09
N VAL A 92 6.46 -13.47 -3.90
CA VAL A 92 4.99 -13.48 -3.79
C VAL A 92 4.44 -14.91 -3.97
N GLN A 93 5.02 -15.70 -4.86
CA GLN A 93 4.64 -17.10 -5.03
C GLN A 93 4.92 -17.95 -3.78
N ASN A 94 6.05 -17.73 -3.10
CA ASN A 94 6.34 -18.42 -1.84
C ASN A 94 5.38 -17.98 -0.73
N TRP A 95 5.00 -16.70 -0.71
CA TRP A 95 4.11 -16.13 0.29
C TRP A 95 2.73 -16.77 0.24
N VAL A 96 2.10 -16.77 -0.94
CA VAL A 96 0.75 -17.33 -1.13
C VAL A 96 0.71 -18.85 -1.01
N LYS A 97 1.85 -19.55 -1.21
CA LYS A 97 1.93 -21.01 -1.08
C LYS A 97 2.28 -21.48 0.33
N ARG A 98 2.98 -20.66 1.12
CA ARG A 98 3.56 -21.09 2.39
C ARG A 98 3.54 -19.99 3.44
N ASP A 99 4.15 -18.85 3.19
CA ASP A 99 4.54 -17.95 4.28
C ASP A 99 3.35 -17.21 4.92
N VAL A 100 2.33 -16.84 4.13
CA VAL A 100 1.08 -16.20 4.58
C VAL A 100 -0.15 -16.83 3.90
N LYS A 101 -0.04 -18.11 3.53
CA LYS A 101 -1.11 -18.86 2.87
C LYS A 101 -2.42 -18.77 3.66
N ASP A 102 -2.32 -18.90 4.98
CA ASP A 102 -3.46 -18.91 5.89
C ASP A 102 -4.04 -17.50 6.16
N LEU A 103 -3.48 -16.46 5.54
CA LEU A 103 -4.07 -15.10 5.54
C LEU A 103 -4.68 -14.75 4.18
N ILE A 104 -4.01 -15.12 3.09
CA ILE A 104 -4.44 -14.75 1.73
C ILE A 104 -5.46 -15.74 1.16
N GLY A 105 -5.34 -17.03 1.48
CA GLY A 105 -6.15 -18.09 0.92
C GLY A 105 -5.86 -18.40 -0.55
N SER A 106 -6.70 -19.25 -1.15
CA SER A 106 -6.67 -19.53 -2.58
C SER A 106 -7.25 -18.36 -3.40
N PRO A 107 -6.90 -18.23 -4.69
CA PRO A 107 -7.49 -17.20 -5.55
C PRO A 107 -9.03 -17.23 -5.55
N HIS A 108 -9.69 -16.10 -5.29
CA HIS A 108 -11.16 -16.03 -5.20
C HIS A 108 -11.87 -16.01 -6.57
N LEU A 109 -11.17 -15.64 -7.64
CA LEU A 109 -11.73 -15.46 -8.98
C LEU A 109 -11.15 -16.51 -9.94
N GLY A 110 -11.44 -17.78 -9.63
CA GLY A 110 -10.90 -18.95 -10.35
C GLY A 110 -9.40 -19.12 -10.14
N LYS A 111 -8.58 -18.67 -11.10
CA LYS A 111 -7.10 -18.69 -10.99
C LYS A 111 -6.50 -17.34 -10.63
N LYS A 112 -7.33 -16.36 -10.30
CA LYS A 112 -6.95 -14.96 -10.08
C LYS A 112 -7.34 -14.51 -8.67
N TYR A 113 -6.45 -13.73 -8.06
CA TYR A 113 -6.65 -13.14 -6.75
C TYR A 113 -7.53 -11.89 -6.88
N SER A 114 -8.38 -11.63 -5.88
CA SER A 114 -9.21 -10.43 -5.84
C SER A 114 -8.37 -9.16 -5.59
N VAL A 115 -9.02 -8.00 -5.67
CA VAL A 115 -8.40 -6.71 -5.29
C VAL A 115 -8.00 -6.71 -3.82
N ASP A 116 -8.84 -7.23 -2.93
CA ASP A 116 -8.53 -7.32 -1.49
C ASP A 116 -7.33 -8.24 -1.24
N GLN A 117 -7.26 -9.40 -1.90
CA GLN A 117 -6.09 -10.29 -1.80
C GLN A 117 -4.80 -9.63 -2.29
N ALA A 118 -4.87 -8.78 -3.33
CA ALA A 118 -3.73 -7.99 -3.78
C ALA A 118 -3.32 -6.94 -2.73
N ALA A 119 -4.29 -6.25 -2.13
CA ALA A 119 -4.05 -5.29 -1.05
C ALA A 119 -3.38 -5.95 0.16
N MET A 120 -3.85 -7.14 0.58
CA MET A 120 -3.20 -7.92 1.64
C MET A 120 -1.74 -8.23 1.34
N LEU A 121 -1.40 -8.56 0.09
CA LEU A 121 -0.02 -8.81 -0.32
C LEU A 121 0.85 -7.54 -0.29
N PHE A 122 0.27 -6.37 -0.55
CA PHE A 122 0.97 -5.09 -0.39
C PHE A 122 1.21 -4.76 1.07
N ILE A 123 0.24 -5.01 1.94
CA ILE A 123 0.39 -4.89 3.40
C ILE A 123 1.50 -5.83 3.91
N VAL A 124 1.53 -7.08 3.44
CA VAL A 124 2.58 -8.04 3.82
C VAL A 124 3.96 -7.54 3.42
N GLU A 125 4.12 -6.99 2.22
CA GLU A 125 5.40 -6.41 1.78
C GLU A 125 5.82 -5.21 2.63
N ASP A 126 4.88 -4.33 2.97
CA ASP A 126 5.13 -3.19 3.85
C ASP A 126 5.60 -3.62 5.25
N LEU A 127 4.96 -4.64 5.84
CA LEU A 127 5.33 -5.17 7.16
C LEU A 127 6.66 -5.92 7.14
N LYS A 128 6.95 -6.64 6.05
CA LYS A 128 8.16 -7.46 5.88
C LYS A 128 9.45 -6.62 5.79
N ALA A 129 9.33 -5.30 5.68
CA ALA A 129 10.46 -4.39 5.84
C ALA A 129 11.18 -4.56 7.19
N THR A 130 10.44 -4.94 8.24
CA THR A 130 10.94 -5.05 9.62
C THR A 130 10.52 -6.35 10.31
N LEU A 131 9.36 -6.92 9.99
CA LEU A 131 8.79 -8.07 10.70
C LEU A 131 9.08 -9.39 9.97
N ASP A 132 9.16 -10.48 10.74
CA ASP A 132 9.15 -11.84 10.22
C ASP A 132 7.71 -12.31 9.91
N PHE A 133 7.57 -13.40 9.14
CA PHE A 133 6.25 -13.91 8.74
C PHE A 133 5.39 -14.43 9.89
N ASP A 134 5.98 -14.91 10.98
CA ASP A 134 5.22 -15.36 12.14
C ASP A 134 4.56 -14.19 12.85
N SER A 135 5.32 -13.10 13.05
CA SER A 135 4.82 -11.83 13.55
C SER A 135 3.74 -11.25 12.63
N ILE A 136 3.97 -11.23 11.30
CA ILE A 136 2.98 -10.75 10.32
C ILE A 136 1.68 -11.56 10.39
N ARG A 137 1.76 -12.90 10.45
CA ARG A 137 0.58 -13.76 10.56
C ARG A 137 -0.24 -13.44 11.80
N LYS A 138 0.41 -13.37 12.96
CA LYS A 138 -0.27 -13.07 14.23
C LYS A 138 -0.96 -11.72 14.20
N ILE A 139 -0.29 -10.70 13.69
CA ILE A 139 -0.82 -9.34 13.71
C ILE A 139 -1.98 -9.18 12.71
N LEU A 140 -1.84 -9.69 11.48
CA LEU A 140 -2.89 -9.57 10.48
C LEU A 140 -4.11 -10.45 10.79
N ALA A 141 -3.94 -11.60 11.47
CA ALA A 141 -5.06 -12.41 11.94
C ALA A 141 -5.92 -11.68 12.99
N LEU A 142 -5.36 -10.69 13.71
CA LEU A 142 -6.16 -9.84 14.60
C LEU A 142 -7.04 -8.85 13.84
N LEU A 143 -6.77 -8.60 12.56
CA LEU A 143 -7.52 -7.65 11.72
C LEU A 143 -8.50 -8.34 10.77
N PHE A 144 -8.02 -9.36 10.06
CA PHE A 144 -8.71 -10.02 8.95
C PHE A 144 -9.21 -11.42 9.32
N ASN A 145 -9.41 -11.66 10.62
CA ASN A 145 -9.84 -12.92 11.25
C ASN A 145 -9.56 -14.22 10.44
N ASP A 146 -10.55 -15.10 10.26
CA ASP A 146 -10.39 -16.41 9.63
C ASP A 146 -10.51 -16.31 8.09
N LEU A 147 -9.81 -17.19 7.36
CA LEU A 147 -9.98 -17.31 5.91
C LEU A 147 -11.40 -17.73 5.52
N ASP A 148 -12.00 -18.60 6.34
CA ASP A 148 -13.25 -19.29 6.03
C ASP A 148 -14.48 -18.44 6.38
N ASP A 149 -14.30 -17.40 7.21
CA ASP A 149 -15.31 -16.40 7.53
C ASP A 149 -14.65 -15.01 7.64
N ARG A 150 -14.99 -14.13 6.69
CA ARG A 150 -14.52 -12.73 6.65
C ARG A 150 -15.57 -11.74 7.18
N THR A 151 -16.75 -12.23 7.56
CA THR A 151 -17.84 -11.36 8.02
C THR A 151 -17.61 -10.81 9.41
N ASP A 152 -16.62 -11.34 10.13
CA ASP A 152 -16.18 -10.91 11.44
C ASP A 152 -14.81 -10.21 11.42
N ASP A 153 -14.28 -9.89 10.22
CA ASP A 153 -13.12 -9.03 10.05
C ASP A 153 -13.34 -7.70 10.78
N LEU A 154 -12.37 -7.28 11.60
CA LEU A 154 -12.44 -5.96 12.26
C LEU A 154 -12.37 -4.85 11.22
N ILE A 155 -11.57 -5.03 10.19
CA ILE A 155 -11.38 -4.04 9.13
C ILE A 155 -11.01 -4.77 7.83
N GLU A 156 -11.64 -4.39 6.72
CA GLU A 156 -11.27 -4.96 5.42
C GLU A 156 -9.85 -4.55 4.98
N PRO A 157 -9.17 -5.34 4.14
CA PRO A 157 -7.79 -5.07 3.73
C PRO A 157 -7.55 -3.70 3.08
N ILE A 158 -8.42 -3.26 2.17
CA ILE A 158 -8.23 -1.99 1.46
C ILE A 158 -8.49 -0.78 2.38
N PRO A 159 -9.57 -0.74 3.20
CA PRO A 159 -9.71 0.27 4.24
C PRO A 159 -8.53 0.34 5.21
N PHE A 160 -8.00 -0.80 5.66
CA PHE A 160 -6.79 -0.81 6.50
C PHE A 160 -5.57 -0.24 5.77
N TYR A 161 -5.34 -0.67 4.52
CA TYR A 161 -4.28 -0.16 3.66
C TYR A 161 -4.37 1.36 3.45
N SER A 162 -5.58 1.85 3.18
CA SER A 162 -5.88 3.27 3.00
C SER A 162 -5.64 4.08 4.28
N ALA A 163 -6.04 3.53 5.42
CA ALA A 163 -5.90 4.19 6.73
C ALA A 163 -4.44 4.50 7.06
N TYR A 164 -3.54 3.50 7.03
CA TYR A 164 -2.13 3.77 7.36
C TYR A 164 -1.42 4.56 6.26
N ALA A 165 -1.86 4.46 4.99
CA ALA A 165 -1.35 5.29 3.91
C ALA A 165 -1.68 6.78 4.13
N ALA A 166 -2.90 7.09 4.57
CA ALA A 166 -3.30 8.46 4.89
C ALA A 166 -2.54 9.03 6.12
N ILE A 167 -2.28 8.20 7.13
CA ILE A 167 -1.46 8.59 8.30
C ILE A 167 -0.05 8.99 7.85
N LEU A 168 0.56 8.20 6.96
CA LEU A 168 1.90 8.46 6.42
C LEU A 168 1.97 9.76 5.62
N GLU A 169 1.01 10.00 4.74
CA GLU A 169 0.96 11.21 3.92
C GLU A 169 0.89 12.48 4.79
N LYS A 170 0.03 12.47 5.81
CA LYS A 170 -0.06 13.57 6.78
C LYS A 170 1.24 13.75 7.57
N ALA A 171 1.88 12.66 7.99
CA ALA A 171 3.16 12.70 8.71
C ALA A 171 4.28 13.31 7.84
N GLN A 172 4.32 12.99 6.55
CA GLN A 172 5.28 13.55 5.59
C GLN A 172 5.08 15.06 5.36
N GLN A 173 3.83 15.51 5.32
CA GLN A 173 3.51 16.94 5.19
C GLN A 173 4.03 17.74 6.41
N LEU A 174 3.90 17.20 7.61
CA LEU A 174 4.43 17.83 8.84
C LEU A 174 5.96 17.89 8.86
N ASN A 175 6.64 16.84 8.43
CA ASN A 175 8.10 16.81 8.35
C ASN A 175 8.62 17.88 7.37
N SER A 176 7.91 18.07 6.25
CA SER A 176 8.25 19.07 5.23
C SER A 176 8.08 20.52 5.73
N ALA A 177 7.24 20.74 6.75
CA ALA A 177 7.06 22.03 7.42
C ALA A 177 8.15 22.34 8.48
N GLY A 178 9.20 21.51 8.57
CA GLY A 178 10.37 21.75 9.44
C GLY A 178 10.13 21.48 10.93
N LYS A 179 9.11 20.69 11.29
CA LYS A 179 8.57 20.61 12.65
C LYS A 179 8.85 19.31 13.44
N SER A 180 9.74 18.40 13.01
CA SER A 180 9.74 17.06 13.61
C SER A 180 11.10 16.41 13.90
N MET A 181 11.35 16.17 15.20
CA MET A 181 12.22 15.09 15.73
C MET A 181 11.54 13.71 15.62
N HIS A 182 12.31 12.62 15.72
CA HIS A 182 11.79 11.25 15.61
C HIS A 182 10.64 10.94 16.58
N GLU A 183 10.72 11.40 17.83
CA GLU A 183 9.65 11.23 18.85
C GLU A 183 8.34 11.95 18.45
N GLN A 184 8.44 13.09 17.76
CA GLN A 184 7.28 13.85 17.29
C GLN A 184 6.58 13.13 16.13
N THR A 185 7.33 12.40 15.29
CA THR A 185 6.76 11.56 14.22
C THR A 185 5.97 10.39 14.81
N GLU A 186 6.52 9.69 15.80
CA GLU A 186 5.82 8.56 16.44
C GLU A 186 4.54 9.01 17.15
N GLN A 187 4.62 10.07 17.97
CA GLN A 187 3.45 10.63 18.67
C GLN A 187 2.38 11.10 17.69
N TYR A 188 2.79 11.70 16.57
CA TYR A 188 1.87 12.12 15.53
C TYR A 188 1.15 10.92 14.88
N ILE A 189 1.89 9.88 14.49
CA ILE A 189 1.32 8.65 13.91
C ILE A 189 0.32 8.02 14.88
N LYS A 190 0.68 7.90 16.17
CA LYS A 190 -0.23 7.38 17.21
C LYS A 190 -1.52 8.19 17.31
N LYS A 191 -1.41 9.52 17.32
CA LYS A 191 -2.57 10.41 17.38
C LYS A 191 -3.46 10.27 16.14
N GLU A 192 -2.88 10.24 14.95
CA GLU A 192 -3.65 10.09 13.71
C GLU A 192 -4.25 8.69 13.56
N ALA A 193 -3.60 7.64 14.07
CA ALA A 193 -4.16 6.30 14.12
C ALA A 193 -5.46 6.28 14.95
N LEU A 194 -5.42 6.83 16.17
CA LEU A 194 -6.62 6.96 17.01
C LEU A 194 -7.71 7.81 16.35
N LYS A 195 -7.34 8.94 15.73
CA LYS A 195 -8.30 9.80 15.02
C LYS A 195 -8.94 9.08 13.82
N THR A 196 -8.17 8.25 13.12
CA THR A 196 -8.68 7.45 11.99
C THR A 196 -9.71 6.42 12.48
N LEU A 197 -9.60 5.94 13.72
CA LEU A 197 -10.58 5.06 14.34
C LEU A 197 -11.92 5.73 14.67
N GLU A 198 -11.96 7.07 14.82
CA GLU A 198 -13.21 7.80 15.06
C GLU A 198 -14.20 7.67 13.89
N SER A 199 -13.71 7.39 12.68
CA SER A 199 -14.55 7.13 11.50
C SER A 199 -15.04 5.69 11.37
N PHE A 200 -14.53 4.75 12.18
CA PHE A 200 -15.03 3.38 12.21
C PHE A 200 -16.10 3.27 13.30
N GLN A 201 -17.32 2.86 12.93
CA GLN A 201 -18.39 2.60 13.88
C GLN A 201 -18.21 1.17 14.47
N ASP A 202 -18.68 0.97 15.70
CA ASP A 202 -18.86 -0.34 16.35
C ASP A 202 -17.63 -1.09 16.92
N PHE A 203 -16.47 -0.45 17.11
CA PHE A 203 -15.35 -1.07 17.85
C PHE A 203 -15.45 -0.94 19.38
N THR A 204 -15.18 -2.04 20.08
CA THR A 204 -14.84 -2.05 21.51
C THR A 204 -13.51 -1.34 21.77
N ASP A 205 -13.26 -0.90 23.00
CA ASP A 205 -12.00 -0.23 23.36
C ASP A 205 -10.78 -1.12 23.11
N GLN A 206 -10.90 -2.44 23.37
CA GLN A 206 -9.84 -3.39 23.06
C GLN A 206 -9.57 -3.50 21.55
N GLN A 207 -10.62 -3.53 20.71
CA GLN A 207 -10.44 -3.55 19.25
C GLN A 207 -9.80 -2.25 18.76
N LYS A 208 -10.18 -1.09 19.32
CA LYS A 208 -9.53 0.18 18.98
C LYS A 208 -8.04 0.16 19.31
N ASP A 209 -7.66 -0.34 20.48
CA ASP A 209 -6.25 -0.45 20.86
C ASP A 209 -5.47 -1.38 19.92
N ILE A 210 -6.06 -2.53 19.55
CA ILE A 210 -5.47 -3.47 18.59
C ILE A 210 -5.27 -2.79 17.24
N VAL A 211 -6.34 -2.26 16.63
CA VAL A 211 -6.25 -1.67 15.28
C VAL A 211 -5.31 -0.47 15.27
N SER A 212 -5.35 0.39 16.29
CA SER A 212 -4.46 1.56 16.44
C SER A 212 -2.99 1.14 16.48
N ASN A 213 -2.64 0.14 17.30
CA ASN A 213 -1.27 -0.35 17.39
C ASN A 213 -0.78 -0.96 16.07
N ILE A 214 -1.67 -1.63 15.33
CA ILE A 214 -1.32 -2.24 14.05
C ILE A 214 -1.18 -1.19 12.94
N LEU A 215 -2.01 -0.14 12.94
CA LEU A 215 -1.84 1.03 12.06
C LEU A 215 -0.49 1.72 12.31
N VAL A 216 -0.15 1.97 13.58
CA VAL A 216 1.16 2.54 13.96
C VAL A 216 2.30 1.64 13.47
N THR A 217 2.18 0.33 13.70
CA THR A 217 3.18 -0.65 13.25
C THR A 217 3.37 -0.59 11.74
N ALA A 218 2.31 -0.66 10.95
CA ALA A 218 2.37 -0.59 9.48
C ALA A 218 2.97 0.74 8.99
N SER A 219 2.58 1.88 9.59
CA SER A 219 3.20 3.16 9.26
C SER A 219 4.71 3.16 9.53
N LEU A 220 5.15 2.64 10.69
CA LEU A 220 6.57 2.60 11.03
C LEU A 220 7.37 1.65 10.13
N THR A 221 6.82 0.50 9.73
CA THR A 221 7.52 -0.41 8.81
C THR A 221 7.69 0.20 7.42
N VAL A 222 6.70 0.99 6.94
CA VAL A 222 6.84 1.75 5.69
C VAL A 222 7.93 2.81 5.80
N LEU A 223 7.99 3.56 6.92
CA LEU A 223 9.09 4.51 7.16
C LEU A 223 10.45 3.80 7.19
N SER A 224 10.52 2.61 7.78
CA SER A 224 11.72 1.77 7.75
C SER A 224 12.12 1.39 6.32
N ALA A 225 11.16 0.98 5.49
CA ALA A 225 11.38 0.68 4.07
C ALA A 225 11.90 1.89 3.29
N TYR A 226 11.33 3.08 3.54
CA TYR A 226 11.79 4.34 2.98
C TYR A 226 13.25 4.61 3.31
N TYR A 227 13.62 4.59 4.60
CA TYR A 227 15.00 4.86 5.02
C TYR A 227 15.96 3.80 4.48
N LYS A 228 15.56 2.53 4.44
CA LYS A 228 16.35 1.46 3.82
C LYS A 228 16.59 1.71 2.33
N SER A 229 15.58 2.17 1.60
CA SER A 229 15.72 2.54 0.18
C SER A 229 16.64 3.74 0.01
N LEU A 230 16.51 4.75 0.88
CA LEU A 230 17.38 5.93 0.90
C LEU A 230 18.84 5.56 1.17
N THR A 231 19.11 4.67 2.14
CA THR A 231 20.46 4.15 2.41
C THR A 231 21.04 3.49 1.16
N LYS A 232 20.29 2.62 0.48
CA LYS A 232 20.75 1.97 -0.76
C LYS A 232 21.09 3.00 -1.84
N LYS A 233 20.27 4.03 -2.02
CA LYS A 233 20.53 5.12 -2.97
C LYS A 233 21.88 5.78 -2.71
N TYR A 234 22.19 6.11 -1.45
CA TYR A 234 23.48 6.72 -1.10
C TYR A 234 24.65 5.76 -1.31
N VAL A 235 24.49 4.48 -0.94
CA VAL A 235 25.52 3.46 -1.21
C VAL A 235 25.80 3.36 -2.72
N THR A 236 24.77 3.26 -3.56
CA THR A 236 24.93 3.21 -5.02
C THR A 236 25.62 4.45 -5.56
N ALA A 237 25.23 5.64 -5.09
CA ALA A 237 25.87 6.90 -5.50
C ALA A 237 27.36 6.91 -5.12
N THR A 238 27.71 6.50 -3.90
CA THR A 238 29.10 6.42 -3.45
C THR A 238 29.92 5.42 -4.27
N LEU A 239 29.36 4.24 -4.57
CA LEU A 239 30.07 3.23 -5.38
C LEU A 239 30.27 3.70 -6.83
N PHE A 240 29.30 4.42 -7.41
CA PHE A 240 29.42 4.97 -8.78
C PHE A 240 30.51 6.05 -8.88
N LEU A 241 30.74 6.84 -7.81
CA LEU A 241 31.80 7.85 -7.80
C LEU A 241 33.21 7.24 -7.70
N ASN A 242 33.33 5.97 -7.32
CA ASN A 242 34.60 5.26 -7.12
C ASN A 242 34.87 4.18 -8.17
N GLY A 243 34.06 4.06 -9.23
CA GLY A 243 34.21 3.08 -10.32
C GLY A 243 34.35 3.75 -11.67
#